data_AF-A0A8H5J3N5-F1
#
_entry.id   AF-A0A8H5J3N5-F1
#
_cell.length_a   1.000
_cell.length_b   1.000
_cell.length_c   1.000
_cell.angle_alpha   90.00
_cell.angle_beta   90.00
_cell.angle_gamma   90.00
#
_symmetry.space_group_name_H-M   'P 1'
#
loop_
_entity.id
_entity.type
_entity.pdbx_description
1 polymer ?
#
loop_
_entity_poly.entity_id
_entity_poly.type
_entity_poly.pdbx_seq_one_letter_code
_entity_poly.pdbx_strand_id
1 'polypeptide(L)'
;MDLSAMGFPGALPDWSNLNILHRNTLPARAHFYSYPNRESAISFNREESYFHSLNGTWKFHYDISPLDAPIWQTANTSSWADIEVPGMWQLQGYGHPHYTDIDYPFSVTPPNVSLDCALKAFIYLTPSQENYLAVRVYQWSDGSSIEDQDQFNESSIIDFQVDSELSDSFDEGSFKVNVSIQGEDGDLSISLLAPNGSAIDEWKGLSADVYEKKLSGDDFYIWSAETPNLYTLFTTFNGLTISQRVGLRRIEIKGSNFYVNGQPIIIYGVNRHEHHHLTGRTVSYVNMRNDLLLMKRSNINAIRTAHQPPHPDFFDVADELGIYVIAESDLECHGFGGIEETEEEAAEWLSNNPEWEEAYVDRARQLVERFKNHVSIIIWSLGNECFYGQNYAAMNRNATSTDMYSQMYSTPDDVREFIKTHTDKPILLCEYAHAMGNGPDGLVEYIDLFRTEPLSQGGLVWEWSNHGLLKKEENVTFYAYGGDFGDEPNDDDFIMDGLVLSDHSPMPSLKEYTKVIQLVSVHLAKNGSAMMVVNHYDFSDLSRLDVSWQVKSKGRISALIEKLGPVLLEPRAALSTD
;
A
#
# COMPACT_ATOMS: atom_id res chain seq x y z
N MET A 1 -8.63 0.14 52.53
CA MET A 1 -9.60 0.09 51.43
C MET A 1 -9.37 -1.22 50.72
N ASP A 2 -10.44 -1.99 50.55
CA ASP A 2 -10.40 -3.30 49.94
C ASP A 2 -10.24 -3.12 48.42
N LEU A 3 -9.06 -3.47 47.89
CA LEU A 3 -8.72 -3.34 46.46
C LEU A 3 -9.53 -4.30 45.57
N SER A 4 -10.31 -5.21 46.15
CA SER A 4 -11.21 -6.11 45.43
C SER A 4 -12.47 -5.44 44.86
N ALA A 5 -12.72 -4.18 45.22
CA ALA A 5 -13.87 -3.40 44.71
C ALA A 5 -13.56 -2.56 43.46
N MET A 6 -12.30 -2.51 43.02
CA MET A 6 -11.92 -1.96 41.72
C MET A 6 -11.67 -3.16 40.80
N GLY A 7 -12.46 -3.31 39.73
CA GLY A 7 -12.47 -4.47 38.83
C GLY A 7 -11.20 -4.69 38.01
N PHE A 8 -10.02 -4.56 38.61
CA PHE A 8 -8.75 -4.84 37.95
C PHE A 8 -8.63 -6.34 37.65
N PRO A 9 -8.20 -6.71 36.43
CA PRO A 9 -8.00 -8.10 36.07
C PRO A 9 -6.93 -8.74 36.97
N GLY A 10 -7.11 -10.02 37.32
CA GLY A 10 -6.20 -10.76 38.22
C GLY A 10 -4.80 -11.03 37.64
N ALA A 11 -4.55 -10.63 36.40
CA ALA A 11 -3.26 -10.67 35.70
C ALA A 11 -3.19 -9.50 34.70
N LEU A 12 -1.98 -9.09 34.31
CA LEU A 12 -1.77 -8.13 33.23
C LEU A 12 -2.39 -8.69 31.94
N PRO A 13 -3.38 -8.01 31.35
CA PRO A 13 -4.03 -8.53 30.16
C PRO A 13 -3.08 -8.46 28.95
N ASP A 14 -3.31 -9.33 27.96
CA ASP A 14 -2.44 -9.46 26.78
C ASP A 14 -2.26 -8.15 26.01
N TRP A 15 -3.20 -7.22 26.15
CA TRP A 15 -3.27 -5.95 25.42
C TRP A 15 -2.67 -4.72 26.08
N SER A 16 -2.01 -4.96 27.19
CA SER A 16 -1.12 -3.98 27.80
C SER A 16 0.16 -4.70 28.16
N ASN A 17 0.63 -5.58 27.27
CA ASN A 17 1.75 -6.47 27.51
C ASN A 17 2.57 -6.70 26.24
N LEU A 18 3.58 -5.86 26.05
CA LEU A 18 4.54 -5.90 24.95
C LEU A 18 5.28 -7.23 24.77
N ASN A 19 5.31 -8.08 25.81
CA ASN A 19 5.87 -9.44 25.69
C ASN A 19 4.97 -10.40 24.91
N ILE A 20 3.76 -9.96 24.54
CA ILE A 20 2.74 -10.76 23.88
C ILE A 20 2.15 -9.95 22.72
N LEU A 21 2.88 -9.91 21.60
CA LEU A 21 2.34 -9.35 20.36
C LEU A 21 1.32 -10.31 19.73
N HIS A 22 1.61 -11.61 19.78
CA HIS A 22 0.80 -12.66 19.19
C HIS A 22 0.73 -13.90 20.09
N ARG A 23 -0.41 -14.60 20.07
CA ARG A 23 -0.56 -15.93 20.68
C ARG A 23 -1.23 -16.88 19.70
N ASN A 24 -0.58 -18.02 19.45
CA ASN A 24 -1.09 -19.09 18.60
C ASN A 24 -1.39 -18.65 17.15
N THR A 25 -0.67 -17.64 16.64
CA THR A 25 -0.75 -17.23 15.24
C THR A 25 0.26 -18.01 14.39
N LEU A 26 -0.03 -18.10 13.09
CA LEU A 26 0.94 -18.60 12.12
C LEU A 26 2.06 -17.56 11.89
N PRO A 27 3.27 -17.99 11.52
CA PRO A 27 4.30 -17.07 11.05
C PRO A 27 3.83 -16.26 9.83
N ALA A 28 4.35 -15.03 9.71
CA ALA A 28 4.17 -14.21 8.52
C ALA A 28 4.64 -14.97 7.26
N ARG A 29 3.85 -14.89 6.19
CA ARG A 29 4.08 -15.64 4.94
C ARG A 29 3.44 -14.92 3.76
N ALA A 30 3.82 -15.28 2.54
CA ALA A 30 3.23 -14.74 1.33
C ALA A 30 1.71 -14.99 1.30
N HIS A 31 0.96 -14.00 0.83
CA HIS A 31 -0.48 -14.10 0.64
C HIS A 31 -0.79 -14.98 -0.60
N PHE A 32 -1.69 -15.95 -0.45
CA PHE A 32 -2.19 -16.77 -1.55
C PHE A 32 -3.49 -17.48 -1.20
N TYR A 33 -4.22 -17.90 -2.23
CA TYR A 33 -5.37 -18.81 -2.13
C TYR A 33 -5.01 -20.19 -2.70
N SER A 34 -5.53 -21.24 -2.07
CA SER A 34 -5.36 -22.62 -2.53
C SER A 34 -6.55 -23.04 -3.38
N TYR A 35 -6.31 -23.42 -4.62
CA TYR A 35 -7.30 -23.85 -5.60
C TYR A 35 -7.32 -25.38 -5.74
N PRO A 36 -8.45 -25.97 -6.15
CA PRO A 36 -8.56 -27.41 -6.35
C PRO A 36 -7.76 -27.94 -7.54
N ASN A 37 -7.35 -27.07 -8.46
CA ASN A 37 -6.56 -27.40 -9.64
C ASN A 37 -6.08 -26.13 -10.36
N ARG A 38 -5.25 -26.32 -11.38
CA ARG A 38 -4.71 -25.25 -12.24
C ARG A 38 -5.78 -24.53 -13.04
N GLU A 39 -6.80 -25.25 -13.53
CA GLU A 39 -7.88 -24.69 -14.34
C GLU A 39 -8.70 -23.65 -13.56
N SER A 40 -8.81 -23.81 -12.24
CA SER A 40 -9.44 -22.84 -11.35
C SER A 40 -8.44 -21.74 -10.97
N ALA A 41 -7.18 -22.10 -10.70
CA ALA A 41 -6.15 -21.13 -10.29
C ALA A 41 -5.86 -20.05 -11.35
N ILE A 42 -6.01 -20.35 -12.65
CA ILE A 42 -5.75 -19.37 -13.73
C ILE A 42 -6.71 -18.18 -13.71
N SER A 43 -7.88 -18.31 -13.09
CA SER A 43 -8.86 -17.21 -13.02
C SER A 43 -8.45 -16.13 -12.01
N PHE A 44 -7.56 -16.45 -11.06
CA PHE A 44 -7.27 -15.65 -9.87
C PHE A 44 -8.51 -15.27 -9.05
N ASN A 45 -9.66 -15.92 -9.31
CA ASN A 45 -10.90 -15.65 -8.61
C ASN A 45 -10.92 -16.47 -7.32
N ARG A 46 -10.77 -15.80 -6.17
CA ARG A 46 -10.79 -16.48 -4.86
C ARG A 46 -12.04 -17.33 -4.64
N GLU A 47 -13.19 -16.99 -5.23
CA GLU A 47 -14.41 -17.80 -5.12
C GLU A 47 -14.31 -19.19 -5.79
N GLU A 48 -13.30 -19.40 -6.65
CA GLU A 48 -12.97 -20.69 -7.26
C GLU A 48 -11.89 -21.46 -6.47
N SER A 49 -11.41 -20.89 -5.37
CA SER A 49 -10.45 -21.49 -4.45
C SER A 49 -11.16 -22.16 -3.25
N TYR A 50 -10.40 -22.76 -2.34
CA TYR A 50 -10.91 -23.22 -1.03
C TYR A 50 -11.15 -22.06 -0.04
N PHE A 51 -11.53 -20.91 -0.57
CA PHE A 51 -11.96 -19.76 0.20
C PHE A 51 -13.42 -19.91 0.61
N HIS A 52 -13.71 -19.50 1.84
CA HIS A 52 -15.08 -19.30 2.29
C HIS A 52 -15.15 -17.96 3.01
N SER A 53 -15.90 -17.02 2.44
CA SER A 53 -16.12 -15.74 3.11
C SER A 53 -16.98 -15.94 4.34
N LEU A 54 -16.55 -15.37 5.47
CA LEU A 54 -17.39 -15.20 6.64
C LEU A 54 -18.00 -13.79 6.71
N ASN A 55 -17.95 -13.03 5.61
CA ASN A 55 -18.62 -11.74 5.52
C ASN A 55 -20.15 -11.91 5.57
N GLY A 56 -20.83 -10.87 6.02
CA GLY A 56 -22.28 -10.80 6.14
C GLY A 56 -22.70 -10.44 7.55
N THR A 57 -23.86 -10.94 7.95
CA THR A 57 -24.49 -10.56 9.21
C THR A 57 -23.97 -11.38 10.40
N TRP A 58 -23.46 -10.71 11.42
CA TRP A 58 -22.96 -11.31 12.67
C TRP A 58 -23.77 -10.82 13.86
N LYS A 59 -23.89 -11.67 14.90
CA LYS A 59 -24.39 -11.23 16.20
C LYS A 59 -23.37 -10.34 16.88
N PHE A 60 -23.81 -9.16 17.33
CA PHE A 60 -22.95 -8.12 17.85
C PHE A 60 -23.44 -7.54 19.16
N HIS A 61 -22.49 -7.34 20.07
CA HIS A 61 -22.69 -6.73 21.37
C HIS A 61 -21.56 -5.73 21.61
N TYR A 62 -21.91 -4.54 22.06
CA TYR A 62 -20.99 -3.42 22.28
C TYR A 62 -21.06 -2.97 23.72
N ASP A 63 -19.91 -2.96 24.40
CA ASP A 63 -19.72 -2.40 25.73
C ASP A 63 -18.60 -1.37 25.69
N ILE A 64 -18.66 -0.39 26.58
CA ILE A 64 -17.66 0.68 26.68
C ILE A 64 -16.33 0.13 27.22
N SER A 65 -16.39 -0.86 28.11
CA SER A 65 -15.21 -1.42 28.79
C SER A 65 -15.11 -2.94 28.61
N PRO A 66 -13.89 -3.49 28.49
CA PRO A 66 -13.63 -4.92 28.53
C PRO A 66 -14.23 -5.62 29.74
N LEU A 67 -14.26 -4.91 30.87
CA LEU A 67 -14.60 -5.51 32.14
C LEU A 67 -16.11 -5.77 32.24
N ASP A 68 -16.90 -5.06 31.44
CA ASP A 68 -18.35 -5.20 31.37
C ASP A 68 -18.79 -6.26 30.35
N ALA A 69 -17.91 -6.61 29.41
CA ALA A 69 -18.24 -7.52 28.33
C ALA A 69 -18.53 -8.95 28.83
N PRO A 70 -19.57 -9.62 28.30
CA PRO A 70 -19.94 -10.95 28.72
C PRO A 70 -18.86 -11.97 28.39
N ILE A 71 -18.76 -13.00 29.24
CA ILE A 71 -17.93 -14.18 28.97
C ILE A 71 -18.54 -14.93 27.78
N TRP A 72 -17.85 -14.94 26.64
CA TRP A 72 -18.40 -15.43 25.37
C TRP A 72 -18.89 -16.88 25.44
N GLN A 73 -18.21 -17.74 26.21
CA GLN A 73 -18.57 -19.17 26.33
C GLN A 73 -19.95 -19.40 26.94
N THR A 74 -20.46 -18.46 27.74
CA THR A 74 -21.74 -18.56 28.44
C THR A 74 -22.72 -17.46 28.03
N ALA A 75 -22.33 -16.63 27.06
CA ALA A 75 -23.15 -15.52 26.59
C ALA A 75 -24.37 -16.04 25.81
N ASN A 76 -25.54 -15.49 26.11
CA ASN A 76 -26.74 -15.73 25.32
C ASN A 76 -26.85 -14.66 24.22
N THR A 77 -26.55 -15.05 22.99
CA THR A 77 -26.53 -14.13 21.83
C THR A 77 -27.90 -13.90 21.20
N SER A 78 -28.96 -14.56 21.68
CA SER A 78 -30.30 -14.45 21.08
C SER A 78 -30.91 -13.05 21.15
N SER A 79 -30.48 -12.23 22.12
CA SER A 79 -30.90 -10.84 22.28
C SER A 79 -29.91 -9.83 21.68
N TRP A 80 -28.81 -10.28 21.10
CA TRP A 80 -27.81 -9.39 20.51
C TRP A 80 -28.31 -8.83 19.18
N ALA A 81 -27.85 -7.62 18.88
CA ALA A 81 -28.10 -6.99 17.60
C ALA A 81 -27.34 -7.72 16.49
N ASP A 82 -27.69 -7.38 15.25
CA ASP A 82 -26.98 -7.84 14.06
C ASP A 82 -26.08 -6.70 13.56
N ILE A 83 -24.87 -7.03 13.08
CA ILE A 83 -23.92 -6.11 12.45
C ILE A 83 -23.45 -6.69 11.11
N GLU A 84 -23.11 -5.84 10.15
CA GLU A 84 -22.52 -6.26 8.89
C GLU A 84 -20.98 -6.29 8.98
N VAL A 85 -20.37 -7.36 8.49
CA VAL A 85 -18.93 -7.59 8.47
C VAL A 85 -18.46 -7.85 7.02
N PRO A 86 -17.38 -7.19 6.54
CA PRO A 86 -16.62 -6.14 7.22
C PRO A 86 -17.39 -4.81 7.26
N GLY A 87 -17.09 -3.99 8.27
CA GLY A 87 -17.62 -2.64 8.38
C GLY A 87 -17.25 -2.02 9.72
N MET A 88 -16.99 -0.71 9.75
CA MET A 88 -16.74 0.01 10.99
C MET A 88 -18.03 0.10 11.83
N TRP A 89 -17.98 -0.31 13.10
CA TRP A 89 -19.17 -0.27 13.97
C TRP A 89 -19.65 1.16 14.23
N GLN A 90 -18.76 2.15 14.16
CA GLN A 90 -19.06 3.58 14.26
C GLN A 90 -20.02 4.04 13.16
N LEU A 91 -19.92 3.45 11.97
CA LEU A 91 -20.81 3.74 10.85
C LEU A 91 -22.10 2.90 10.89
N GLN A 92 -22.22 2.00 11.88
CA GLN A 92 -23.36 1.12 12.10
C GLN A 92 -24.10 1.43 13.42
N GLY A 93 -23.81 2.58 14.04
CA GLY A 93 -24.55 3.12 15.18
C GLY A 93 -23.96 2.84 16.57
N TYR A 94 -22.72 2.38 16.66
CA TYR A 94 -22.03 2.10 17.92
C TYR A 94 -20.84 3.03 18.14
N GLY A 95 -20.76 3.71 19.29
CA GLY A 95 -19.74 4.74 19.50
C GLY A 95 -19.86 5.89 18.48
N HIS A 96 -18.73 6.52 18.17
CA HIS A 96 -18.63 7.57 17.15
C HIS A 96 -17.25 7.53 16.48
N PRO A 97 -17.13 7.97 15.22
CA PRO A 97 -15.83 8.31 14.64
C PRO A 97 -15.11 9.37 15.46
N HIS A 98 -13.79 9.38 15.43
CA HIS A 98 -12.94 10.35 16.10
C HIS A 98 -11.79 10.67 15.15
N TYR A 99 -11.60 11.96 14.84
CA TYR A 99 -10.47 12.42 14.05
C TYR A 99 -9.57 13.33 14.88
N THR A 100 -8.29 12.97 14.98
CA THR A 100 -7.18 13.81 15.43
C THR A 100 -6.01 13.62 14.46
N ASP A 101 -5.18 14.64 14.32
CA ASP A 101 -3.98 14.66 13.48
C ASP A 101 -2.78 14.11 14.27
N ILE A 102 -2.32 14.86 15.27
CA ILE A 102 -1.14 14.52 16.07
C ILE A 102 -1.53 13.85 17.40
N ASP A 103 -2.55 14.38 18.06
CA ASP A 103 -2.88 13.99 19.43
C ASP A 103 -3.48 12.59 19.51
N TYR A 104 -3.06 11.81 20.52
CA TYR A 104 -3.76 10.56 20.83
C TYR A 104 -5.16 10.87 21.39
N PRO A 105 -6.21 10.13 20.96
CA PRO A 105 -7.56 10.32 21.47
C PRO A 105 -7.75 9.78 22.92
N PHE A 106 -6.66 9.38 23.58
CA PHE A 106 -6.63 8.82 24.93
C PHE A 106 -5.38 9.29 25.70
N SER A 107 -5.40 9.14 27.03
CA SER A 107 -4.28 9.51 27.89
C SER A 107 -3.01 8.73 27.57
N VAL A 108 -1.90 9.45 27.35
CA VAL A 108 -0.62 8.85 26.90
C VAL A 108 0.18 8.31 28.08
N THR A 109 0.07 7.00 28.33
CA THR A 109 0.87 6.28 29.34
C THR A 109 1.37 4.89 28.88
N PRO A 110 2.13 4.77 27.77
CA PRO A 110 2.53 3.47 27.21
C PRO A 110 3.27 2.56 28.22
N PRO A 111 3.07 1.22 28.18
CA PRO A 111 2.17 0.46 27.30
C PRO A 111 0.71 0.45 27.80
N ASN A 112 0.38 1.20 28.85
CA ASN A 112 -0.98 1.25 29.37
C ASN A 112 -1.85 2.13 28.47
N VAL A 113 -2.80 1.51 27.79
CA VAL A 113 -3.97 2.21 27.24
C VAL A 113 -5.01 2.39 28.34
N SER A 114 -6.05 3.23 28.13
CA SER A 114 -7.21 3.26 29.05
C SER A 114 -7.66 1.83 29.34
N LEU A 115 -8.19 1.54 30.54
CA LEU A 115 -8.67 0.18 30.89
C LEU A 115 -9.82 -0.32 30.00
N ASP A 116 -10.19 0.48 29.02
CA ASP A 116 -11.03 0.19 27.89
C ASP A 116 -10.16 -0.32 26.74
N CYS A 117 -10.20 -1.64 26.50
CA CYS A 117 -10.06 -2.32 25.19
C CYS A 117 -8.84 -3.25 24.98
N ALA A 118 -9.04 -4.50 24.45
CA ALA A 118 -8.31 -5.12 23.30
C ALA A 118 -8.58 -6.62 22.94
N LEU A 119 -8.46 -6.97 21.63
CA LEU A 119 -8.91 -8.17 20.89
C LEU A 119 -8.57 -9.57 21.43
N LYS A 120 -9.55 -10.50 21.38
CA LYS A 120 -9.32 -11.95 21.50
C LYS A 120 -10.29 -12.74 20.61
N ALA A 121 -9.76 -13.51 19.67
CA ALA A 121 -10.52 -14.46 18.86
C ALA A 121 -10.15 -15.90 19.26
N PHE A 122 -11.12 -16.80 19.21
CA PHE A 122 -10.88 -18.24 19.30
C PHE A 122 -11.75 -18.95 18.27
N ILE A 123 -11.13 -19.79 17.43
CA ILE A 123 -11.84 -20.68 16.52
C ILE A 123 -11.56 -22.11 16.98
N TYR A 124 -12.60 -22.92 17.13
CA TYR A 124 -12.48 -24.37 17.26
C TYR A 124 -13.45 -25.01 16.27
N LEU A 125 -12.92 -25.64 15.22
CA LEU A 125 -13.73 -26.32 14.21
C LEU A 125 -13.90 -27.81 14.56
N THR A 126 -15.16 -28.24 14.60
CA THR A 126 -15.56 -29.64 14.63
C THR A 126 -16.18 -30.00 13.27
N PRO A 127 -15.55 -30.90 12.50
CA PRO A 127 -16.04 -31.27 11.17
C PRO A 127 -17.49 -31.79 11.20
N SER A 128 -18.27 -31.42 10.20
CA SER A 128 -19.68 -31.84 10.03
C SER A 128 -20.62 -31.45 11.18
N GLN A 129 -20.25 -30.46 11.99
CA GLN A 129 -21.09 -29.89 13.04
C GLN A 129 -21.28 -28.38 12.82
N GLU A 130 -22.27 -27.81 13.50
CA GLU A 130 -22.37 -26.37 13.67
C GLU A 130 -21.19 -25.89 14.51
N ASN A 131 -20.49 -24.88 14.01
CA ASN A 131 -19.33 -24.29 14.67
C ASN A 131 -19.65 -22.85 15.05
N TYR A 132 -19.20 -22.46 16.24
CA TYR A 132 -19.41 -21.12 16.78
C TYR A 132 -18.09 -20.39 16.76
N LEU A 133 -18.05 -19.26 16.05
CA LEU A 133 -16.94 -18.33 16.05
C LEU A 133 -17.32 -17.12 16.89
N ALA A 134 -16.49 -16.81 17.89
CA ALA A 134 -16.60 -15.61 18.69
C ALA A 134 -15.32 -14.79 18.56
N VAL A 135 -15.46 -13.58 18.04
CA VAL A 135 -14.39 -12.60 17.94
C VAL A 135 -14.76 -11.45 18.85
N ARG A 136 -13.88 -11.14 19.80
CA ARG A 136 -14.07 -10.02 20.70
C ARG A 136 -13.11 -8.93 20.29
N VAL A 137 -13.58 -7.93 19.56
CA VAL A 137 -12.80 -6.77 19.04
C VAL A 137 -12.90 -5.60 19.99
N TYR A 138 -11.89 -4.75 19.95
CA TYR A 138 -11.69 -3.71 20.93
C TYR A 138 -10.90 -2.57 20.28
N GLN A 139 -11.18 -1.34 20.70
CA GLN A 139 -10.82 -0.15 19.95
C GLN A 139 -9.35 0.28 20.10
N TRP A 140 -8.74 0.04 21.25
CA TRP A 140 -7.36 0.38 21.56
C TRP A 140 -6.61 -0.84 22.11
N SER A 141 -5.32 -0.95 21.83
CA SER A 141 -4.37 -1.85 22.50
C SER A 141 -2.95 -1.31 22.33
N ASP A 142 -1.96 -1.96 22.94
CA ASP A 142 -0.54 -1.73 22.68
C ASP A 142 -0.07 -2.03 21.24
N GLY A 143 -0.97 -2.46 20.33
CA GLY A 143 -0.67 -2.73 18.92
C GLY A 143 -1.83 -3.24 18.04
N SER A 144 -3.05 -2.68 18.08
CA SER A 144 -4.23 -3.24 17.39
C SER A 144 -4.16 -3.10 15.85
N SER A 145 -4.27 -4.12 14.97
CA SER A 145 -4.54 -5.58 15.06
C SER A 145 -3.99 -6.33 13.81
N ILE A 146 -3.72 -7.65 13.87
CA ILE A 146 -3.56 -8.55 12.69
C ILE A 146 -4.24 -9.92 12.96
N GLU A 147 -5.16 -10.35 12.07
CA GLU A 147 -5.97 -11.59 12.07
C GLU A 147 -5.63 -12.47 10.83
N ASP A 148 -5.95 -13.76 10.67
CA ASP A 148 -6.26 -14.98 11.45
C ASP A 148 -6.36 -16.11 10.40
N GLN A 149 -5.72 -17.28 10.58
CA GLN A 149 -6.34 -18.60 10.28
C GLN A 149 -5.64 -19.77 11.00
N ASP A 150 -6.48 -20.72 11.40
CA ASP A 150 -6.24 -21.98 12.11
C ASP A 150 -5.57 -23.08 11.25
N GLN A 151 -4.91 -24.04 11.90
CA GLN A 151 -4.14 -25.12 11.27
C GLN A 151 -5.05 -26.25 10.76
N PHE A 152 -4.94 -26.58 9.48
CA PHE A 152 -5.25 -27.94 9.02
C PHE A 152 -4.00 -28.80 9.15
N ASN A 153 -4.14 -29.94 9.82
CA ASN A 153 -3.07 -30.91 10.13
C ASN A 153 -2.68 -31.77 8.91
N GLU A 154 -2.77 -31.18 7.71
CA GLU A 154 -2.52 -31.84 6.42
C GLU A 154 -1.29 -31.24 5.73
N SER A 155 -0.61 -32.06 4.92
CA SER A 155 0.53 -31.58 4.13
C SER A 155 0.08 -30.51 3.13
N SER A 156 0.56 -29.27 3.30
CA SER A 156 0.18 -28.13 2.45
C SER A 156 1.33 -27.17 2.22
N ILE A 157 1.21 -26.32 1.19
CA ILE A 157 2.09 -25.16 1.01
C ILE A 157 1.81 -24.16 2.14
N ILE A 158 2.86 -23.71 2.81
CA ILE A 158 2.78 -22.71 3.89
C ILE A 158 3.48 -21.41 3.53
N ASP A 159 4.39 -21.40 2.57
CA ASP A 159 4.98 -20.16 2.06
C ASP A 159 5.61 -20.40 0.69
N PHE A 160 5.84 -19.34 -0.06
CA PHE A 160 6.64 -19.38 -1.27
C PHE A 160 7.30 -18.03 -1.55
N GLN A 161 8.46 -18.07 -2.19
CA GLN A 161 9.20 -16.88 -2.59
C GLN A 161 9.59 -17.00 -4.05
N VAL A 162 9.43 -15.90 -4.78
CA VAL A 162 9.86 -15.77 -6.18
C VAL A 162 10.85 -14.64 -6.27
N ASP A 163 12.10 -14.97 -6.56
CA ASP A 163 13.15 -13.97 -6.83
C ASP A 163 13.28 -13.80 -8.34
N SER A 164 13.28 -12.54 -8.80
CA SER A 164 13.54 -12.21 -10.21
C SER A 164 14.91 -11.56 -10.37
N GLU A 165 15.69 -12.02 -11.34
CA GLU A 165 16.96 -11.41 -11.73
C GLU A 165 16.92 -10.99 -13.21
N LEU A 166 17.61 -9.92 -13.55
CA LEU A 166 17.88 -9.52 -14.94
C LEU A 166 19.37 -9.63 -15.23
N SER A 167 19.78 -9.73 -16.50
CA SER A 167 21.18 -9.54 -16.93
C SER A 167 21.55 -8.05 -16.93
N ASP A 168 22.84 -7.73 -16.92
CA ASP A 168 23.31 -6.34 -17.00
C ASP A 168 23.03 -5.69 -18.37
N SER A 169 22.84 -6.50 -19.40
CA SER A 169 22.42 -6.10 -20.75
C SER A 169 20.90 -5.96 -20.88
N PHE A 170 20.12 -6.35 -19.87
CA PHE A 170 18.65 -6.33 -19.87
C PHE A 170 18.04 -7.09 -21.06
N ASP A 171 18.67 -8.18 -21.48
CA ASP A 171 18.25 -9.08 -22.58
C ASP A 171 17.98 -10.52 -22.13
N GLU A 172 18.31 -10.83 -20.87
CA GLU A 172 18.02 -12.09 -20.22
C GLU A 172 17.50 -11.81 -18.80
N GLY A 173 16.74 -12.75 -18.25
CA GLY A 173 16.31 -12.73 -16.86
C GLY A 173 16.03 -14.12 -16.33
N SER A 174 15.79 -14.22 -15.03
CA SER A 174 15.39 -15.48 -14.42
C SER A 174 14.38 -15.31 -13.29
N PHE A 175 13.60 -16.36 -13.07
CA PHE A 175 12.80 -16.56 -11.87
C PHE A 175 13.39 -17.71 -11.08
N LYS A 176 13.64 -17.50 -9.78
CA LYS A 176 13.99 -18.55 -8.82
C LYS A 176 12.82 -18.71 -7.84
N VAL A 177 12.34 -19.93 -7.69
CA VAL A 177 11.15 -20.24 -6.89
C VAL A 177 11.54 -21.17 -5.75
N ASN A 178 11.21 -20.75 -4.52
CA ASN A 178 11.35 -21.53 -3.30
C ASN A 178 9.95 -21.80 -2.73
N VAL A 179 9.68 -23.03 -2.30
CA VAL A 179 8.36 -23.43 -1.76
C VAL A 179 8.54 -24.07 -0.39
N SER A 180 7.90 -23.51 0.62
CA SER A 180 7.86 -24.10 1.96
C SER A 180 6.55 -24.86 2.14
N ILE A 181 6.65 -26.07 2.69
CA ILE A 181 5.50 -26.92 3.02
C ILE A 181 5.49 -27.26 4.51
N GLN A 182 4.33 -27.63 5.02
CA GLN A 182 4.17 -28.35 6.29
C GLN A 182 3.77 -29.80 6.01
N GLY A 183 3.96 -30.69 6.99
CA GLY A 183 3.57 -32.09 6.90
C GLY A 183 4.61 -32.97 6.22
N GLU A 184 4.14 -34.08 5.64
CA GLU A 184 4.97 -35.01 4.86
C GLU A 184 5.23 -34.50 3.44
N ASP A 185 6.39 -34.85 2.89
CA ASP A 185 6.73 -34.62 1.49
C ASP A 185 5.67 -35.23 0.56
N GLY A 186 5.50 -34.61 -0.61
CA GLY A 186 4.46 -34.98 -1.56
C GLY A 186 4.77 -34.51 -2.98
N ASP A 187 3.81 -34.69 -3.88
CA ASP A 187 3.97 -34.36 -5.30
C ASP A 187 3.92 -32.84 -5.48
N LEU A 188 5.07 -32.21 -5.74
CA LEU A 188 5.19 -30.80 -6.09
C LEU A 188 5.43 -30.64 -7.60
N SER A 189 4.65 -29.77 -8.23
CA SER A 189 4.90 -29.31 -9.61
C SER A 189 4.74 -27.81 -9.72
N ILE A 190 5.67 -27.15 -10.42
CA ILE A 190 5.64 -25.71 -10.66
C ILE A 190 5.54 -25.50 -12.18
N SER A 191 4.74 -24.54 -12.64
CA SER A 191 4.68 -24.19 -14.07
C SER A 191 4.60 -22.69 -14.29
N LEU A 192 5.17 -22.23 -15.40
CA LEU A 192 5.24 -20.81 -15.75
C LEU A 192 4.58 -20.56 -17.11
N LEU A 193 3.73 -19.54 -17.17
CA LEU A 193 3.16 -19.00 -18.41
C LEU A 193 3.75 -17.64 -18.75
N ALA A 194 3.97 -17.40 -20.04
CA ALA A 194 4.30 -16.10 -20.61
C ALA A 194 3.14 -15.11 -20.46
N PRO A 195 3.38 -13.79 -20.61
CA PRO A 195 2.31 -12.77 -20.57
C PRO A 195 1.18 -12.98 -21.59
N ASN A 196 1.47 -13.65 -22.71
CA ASN A 196 0.47 -13.99 -23.72
C ASN A 196 -0.33 -15.28 -23.39
N GLY A 197 -0.02 -15.95 -22.28
CA GLY A 197 -0.63 -17.19 -21.82
C GLY A 197 0.03 -18.49 -22.32
N SER A 198 1.08 -18.44 -23.15
CA SER A 198 1.78 -19.64 -23.60
C SER A 198 2.61 -20.28 -22.49
N ALA A 199 2.66 -21.61 -22.46
CA ALA A 199 3.47 -22.34 -21.49
C ALA A 199 4.97 -22.19 -21.79
N ILE A 200 5.75 -21.86 -20.77
CA ILE A 200 7.21 -21.69 -20.86
C ILE A 200 7.95 -22.90 -20.28
N ASP A 201 7.54 -23.36 -19.10
CA ASP A 201 8.20 -24.47 -18.42
C ASP A 201 7.28 -25.17 -17.41
N GLU A 202 7.66 -26.38 -17.03
CA GLU A 202 7.04 -27.18 -15.97
C GLU A 202 8.11 -28.00 -15.24
N TRP A 203 8.20 -27.83 -13.92
CA TRP A 203 9.10 -28.55 -13.03
C TRP A 203 8.34 -29.52 -12.14
N LYS A 204 8.98 -30.62 -11.76
CA LYS A 204 8.50 -31.59 -10.76
C LYS A 204 9.65 -31.98 -9.85
N GLY A 205 9.41 -32.04 -8.55
CA GLY A 205 10.46 -32.36 -7.57
C GLY A 205 9.96 -32.26 -6.14
N LEU A 206 10.87 -31.93 -5.23
CA LEU A 206 10.58 -31.77 -3.80
C LEU A 206 10.51 -30.29 -3.42
N SER A 207 9.90 -29.97 -2.28
CA SER A 207 9.84 -28.61 -1.71
C SER A 207 11.21 -28.08 -1.28
N ALA A 208 12.14 -28.97 -0.93
CA ALA A 208 13.51 -28.62 -0.57
C ALA A 208 14.37 -28.16 -1.77
N ASP A 209 13.90 -28.35 -3.00
CA ASP A 209 14.60 -27.93 -4.21
C ASP A 209 14.32 -26.45 -4.54
N VAL A 210 15.30 -25.80 -5.16
CA VAL A 210 15.14 -24.45 -5.74
C VAL A 210 14.96 -24.59 -7.24
N TYR A 211 13.92 -23.98 -7.78
CA TYR A 211 13.58 -24.07 -9.20
C TYR A 211 13.93 -22.79 -9.91
N GLU A 212 14.76 -22.85 -10.95
CA GLU A 212 15.17 -21.67 -11.73
C GLU A 212 14.72 -21.78 -13.19
N LYS A 213 14.09 -20.72 -13.71
CA LYS A 213 13.90 -20.51 -15.15
C LYS A 213 14.74 -19.35 -15.63
N LYS A 214 15.57 -19.56 -16.65
CA LYS A 214 16.15 -18.48 -17.45
C LYS A 214 15.29 -18.17 -18.67
N LEU A 215 15.13 -16.89 -18.96
CA LEU A 215 14.29 -16.33 -20.02
C LEU A 215 15.15 -15.41 -20.89
N SER A 216 15.01 -15.53 -22.21
CA SER A 216 15.63 -14.68 -23.22
C SER A 216 14.86 -14.77 -24.54
N GLY A 217 15.13 -13.86 -25.48
CA GLY A 217 14.47 -13.86 -26.79
C GLY A 217 12.97 -13.60 -26.71
N ASP A 218 12.17 -14.39 -27.44
CA ASP A 218 10.73 -14.13 -27.63
C ASP A 218 9.88 -14.30 -26.35
N ASP A 219 10.37 -15.05 -25.36
CA ASP A 219 9.66 -15.28 -24.09
C ASP A 219 10.11 -14.31 -22.98
N PHE A 220 10.95 -13.32 -23.30
CA PHE A 220 11.53 -12.37 -22.34
C PHE A 220 10.83 -11.01 -22.39
N TYR A 221 10.15 -10.67 -21.29
CA TYR A 221 9.38 -9.45 -21.13
C TYR A 221 9.66 -8.83 -19.77
N ILE A 222 10.14 -7.60 -19.77
CA ILE A 222 10.42 -6.84 -18.55
C ILE A 222 9.13 -6.13 -18.10
N TRP A 223 8.87 -6.16 -16.79
CA TRP A 223 7.81 -5.39 -16.15
C TRP A 223 8.29 -3.97 -15.84
N SER A 224 7.45 -2.99 -16.14
CA SER A 224 7.59 -1.60 -15.68
C SER A 224 6.21 -1.00 -15.45
N ALA A 225 6.14 0.19 -14.84
CA ALA A 225 4.89 0.93 -14.76
C ALA A 225 4.31 1.24 -16.16
N GLU A 226 5.12 1.35 -17.21
CA GLU A 226 4.64 1.69 -18.56
C GLU A 226 4.18 0.46 -19.36
N THR A 227 4.79 -0.69 -19.07
CA THR A 227 4.59 -1.98 -19.73
C THR A 227 4.52 -3.09 -18.68
N PRO A 228 3.36 -3.31 -18.04
CA PRO A 228 3.20 -4.24 -16.92
C PRO A 228 3.11 -5.70 -17.40
N ASN A 229 4.20 -6.21 -17.98
CA ASN A 229 4.28 -7.59 -18.44
C ASN A 229 4.33 -8.54 -17.24
N LEU A 230 3.32 -9.40 -17.12
CA LEU A 230 3.19 -10.35 -16.02
C LEU A 230 3.18 -11.79 -16.55
N TYR A 231 4.07 -12.60 -16.02
CA TYR A 231 4.03 -14.05 -16.14
C TYR A 231 3.06 -14.61 -15.10
N THR A 232 2.57 -15.83 -15.33
CA THR A 232 1.75 -16.54 -14.33
C THR A 232 2.47 -17.78 -13.85
N LEU A 233 2.77 -17.83 -12.56
CA LEU A 233 3.36 -18.95 -11.87
C LEU A 233 2.25 -19.78 -11.20
N PHE A 234 2.27 -21.09 -11.42
CA PHE A 234 1.44 -22.05 -10.68
C PHE A 234 2.34 -22.95 -9.86
N THR A 235 2.02 -23.14 -8.58
CA THR A 235 2.67 -24.12 -7.71
C THR A 235 1.60 -25.09 -7.22
N THR A 236 1.71 -26.35 -7.62
CA THR A 236 0.75 -27.40 -7.26
C THR A 236 1.42 -28.40 -6.33
N PHE A 237 0.83 -28.62 -5.15
CA PHE A 237 1.29 -29.59 -4.17
C PHE A 237 0.14 -30.52 -3.78
N ASN A 238 0.32 -31.83 -3.95
CA ASN A 238 -0.70 -32.84 -3.66
C ASN A 238 -2.08 -32.55 -4.31
N GLY A 239 -2.06 -31.97 -5.51
CA GLY A 239 -3.26 -31.60 -6.27
C GLY A 239 -3.86 -30.23 -5.95
N LEU A 240 -3.42 -29.56 -4.88
CA LEU A 240 -3.80 -28.18 -4.57
C LEU A 240 -2.89 -27.21 -5.29
N THR A 241 -3.45 -26.22 -5.98
CA THR A 241 -2.69 -25.25 -6.77
C THR A 241 -2.78 -23.87 -6.17
N ILE A 242 -1.66 -23.16 -6.02
CA ILE A 242 -1.62 -21.72 -5.81
C ILE A 242 -1.15 -21.04 -7.11
N SER A 243 -1.58 -19.79 -7.31
CA SER A 243 -1.23 -18.97 -8.49
C SER A 243 -0.69 -17.62 -8.07
N GLN A 244 0.36 -17.15 -8.72
CA GLN A 244 0.94 -15.82 -8.51
C GLN A 244 1.26 -15.16 -9.86
N ARG A 245 0.93 -13.87 -10.00
CA ARG A 245 1.46 -13.05 -11.09
C ARG A 245 2.85 -12.56 -10.70
N VAL A 246 3.82 -12.75 -11.59
CA VAL A 246 5.22 -12.38 -11.35
C VAL A 246 5.76 -11.61 -12.55
N GLY A 247 6.67 -10.66 -12.33
CA GLY A 247 7.26 -9.88 -13.40
C GLY A 247 8.78 -9.82 -13.27
N LEU A 248 9.47 -9.74 -14.40
CA LEU A 248 10.91 -9.53 -14.42
C LEU A 248 11.20 -8.04 -14.29
N ARG A 249 11.84 -7.62 -13.21
CA ARG A 249 12.40 -6.26 -13.11
C ARG A 249 13.64 -6.25 -12.23
N ARG A 250 14.40 -5.17 -12.33
CA ARG A 250 15.56 -4.93 -11.45
C ARG A 250 15.44 -3.58 -10.75
N ILE A 251 15.65 -3.58 -9.44
CA ILE A 251 15.96 -2.39 -8.62
C ILE A 251 17.41 -2.38 -8.26
N GLU A 252 18.02 -1.22 -8.37
CA GLU A 252 19.36 -1.00 -7.87
C GLU A 252 19.58 0.46 -7.52
N ILE A 253 20.43 0.70 -6.52
CA ILE A 253 21.10 1.98 -6.33
C ILE A 253 22.42 1.89 -7.09
N LYS A 254 22.61 2.75 -8.10
CA LYS A 254 23.85 2.80 -8.90
C LYS A 254 24.46 4.19 -8.84
N GLY A 255 25.62 4.28 -8.20
CA GLY A 255 26.16 5.58 -7.79
C GLY A 255 25.23 6.18 -6.74
N SER A 256 24.72 7.37 -7.03
CA SER A 256 23.86 8.14 -6.10
C SER A 256 22.39 8.15 -6.49
N ASN A 257 21.96 7.31 -7.44
CA ASN A 257 20.59 7.31 -7.96
C ASN A 257 19.95 5.92 -7.84
N PHE A 258 18.62 5.92 -7.75
CA PHE A 258 17.73 4.78 -7.77
C PHE A 258 17.29 4.45 -9.20
N TYR A 259 17.40 3.19 -9.58
CA TYR A 259 17.14 2.72 -10.94
C TYR A 259 16.05 1.65 -10.96
N VAL A 260 15.22 1.72 -12.00
CA VAL A 260 14.35 0.62 -12.42
C VAL A 260 14.83 0.19 -13.81
N ASN A 261 15.16 -1.09 -13.98
CA ASN A 261 15.56 -1.67 -15.27
C ASN A 261 16.67 -0.85 -15.97
N GLY A 262 17.67 -0.41 -15.22
CA GLY A 262 18.80 0.36 -15.74
C GLY A 262 18.52 1.83 -16.05
N GLN A 263 17.32 2.35 -15.76
CA GLN A 263 16.95 3.76 -15.91
C GLN A 263 16.70 4.46 -14.56
N PRO A 264 17.24 5.67 -14.32
CA PRO A 264 16.93 6.44 -13.12
C PRO A 264 15.58 7.13 -13.30
N ILE A 265 14.51 6.53 -12.78
CA ILE A 265 13.13 6.98 -13.00
C ILE A 265 12.78 8.24 -12.18
N ILE A 266 11.73 8.94 -12.58
CA ILE A 266 11.09 9.99 -11.77
C ILE A 266 9.77 9.47 -11.22
N ILE A 267 9.59 9.59 -9.91
CA ILE A 267 8.35 9.23 -9.22
C ILE A 267 7.36 10.40 -9.31
N TYR A 268 6.28 10.19 -10.06
CA TYR A 268 5.10 11.05 -10.09
C TYR A 268 3.99 10.36 -9.31
N GLY A 269 4.07 10.47 -7.97
CA GLY A 269 3.27 9.68 -7.06
C GLY A 269 2.22 10.45 -6.27
N VAL A 270 1.43 9.67 -5.52
CA VAL A 270 0.47 10.16 -4.53
C VAL A 270 0.53 9.29 -3.27
N ASN A 271 0.32 9.89 -2.10
CA ASN A 271 -0.01 9.17 -0.87
C ASN A 271 -1.48 8.73 -0.95
N ARG A 272 -1.78 7.52 -0.49
CA ARG A 272 -3.14 6.99 -0.50
C ARG A 272 -3.45 6.24 0.78
N HIS A 273 -4.40 6.75 1.53
CA HIS A 273 -5.12 6.00 2.56
C HIS A 273 -6.24 5.13 1.99
N GLU A 274 -6.54 4.02 2.66
CA GLU A 274 -7.75 3.24 2.39
C GLU A 274 -8.97 3.88 3.06
N HIS A 275 -9.67 4.74 2.31
CA HIS A 275 -10.86 5.41 2.78
C HIS A 275 -11.98 5.38 1.73
N HIS A 276 -13.23 5.40 2.21
CA HIS A 276 -14.41 5.61 1.41
C HIS A 276 -15.50 6.31 2.24
N HIS A 277 -16.05 7.42 1.73
CA HIS A 277 -17.03 8.27 2.43
C HIS A 277 -18.24 7.56 3.05
N LEU A 278 -18.66 6.39 2.54
CA LEU A 278 -19.80 5.63 3.09
C LEU A 278 -19.41 4.55 4.10
N THR A 279 -18.19 4.02 3.98
CA THR A 279 -17.78 2.77 4.65
C THR A 279 -16.49 2.93 5.45
N GLY A 280 -15.95 4.15 5.52
CA GLY A 280 -14.72 4.48 6.20
C GLY A 280 -13.56 3.66 5.65
N ARG A 281 -12.86 2.94 6.53
CA ARG A 281 -11.69 2.12 6.16
C ARG A 281 -12.05 0.83 5.41
N THR A 282 -13.33 0.47 5.31
CA THR A 282 -13.76 -0.71 4.53
C THR A 282 -13.97 -0.34 3.07
N VAL A 283 -12.90 -0.37 2.28
CA VAL A 283 -12.94 -0.04 0.85
C VAL A 283 -13.22 -1.30 0.02
N SER A 284 -14.21 -1.24 -0.88
CA SER A 284 -14.51 -2.35 -1.77
C SER A 284 -13.44 -2.51 -2.87
N TYR A 285 -13.26 -3.73 -3.38
CA TYR A 285 -12.39 -4.01 -4.53
C TYR A 285 -12.66 -3.08 -5.72
N VAL A 286 -13.94 -2.83 -6.03
CA VAL A 286 -14.35 -2.00 -7.16
C VAL A 286 -13.92 -0.54 -6.97
N ASN A 287 -14.09 0.01 -5.76
CA ASN A 287 -13.68 1.38 -5.45
C ASN A 287 -12.15 1.51 -5.48
N MET A 288 -11.42 0.60 -4.84
CA MET A 288 -9.97 0.55 -4.89
C MET A 288 -9.47 0.48 -6.35
N ARG A 289 -10.00 -0.44 -7.15
CA ARG A 289 -9.59 -0.56 -8.56
C ARG A 289 -9.91 0.70 -9.37
N ASN A 290 -11.03 1.36 -9.12
CA ASN A 290 -11.39 2.61 -9.78
C ASN A 290 -10.42 3.75 -9.44
N ASP A 291 -9.94 3.83 -8.19
CA ASP A 291 -8.89 4.79 -7.79
C ASP A 291 -7.62 4.58 -8.61
N LEU A 292 -7.10 3.35 -8.61
CA LEU A 292 -5.85 3.04 -9.30
C LEU A 292 -5.97 3.27 -10.82
N LEU A 293 -7.13 2.97 -11.40
CA LEU A 293 -7.41 3.29 -12.80
C LEU A 293 -7.46 4.81 -13.06
N LEU A 294 -8.04 5.60 -12.16
CA LEU A 294 -8.08 7.05 -12.29
C LEU A 294 -6.68 7.63 -12.15
N MET A 295 -5.88 7.18 -11.17
CA MET A 295 -4.48 7.54 -11.02
C MET A 295 -3.69 7.29 -12.31
N LYS A 296 -3.83 6.09 -12.87
CA LYS A 296 -3.16 5.72 -14.12
C LYS A 296 -3.54 6.62 -15.30
N ARG A 297 -4.83 6.96 -15.41
CA ARG A 297 -5.35 7.90 -16.42
C ARG A 297 -4.89 9.35 -16.21
N SER A 298 -4.50 9.68 -14.97
CA SER A 298 -3.95 10.96 -14.56
C SER A 298 -2.43 11.05 -14.65
N ASN A 299 -1.78 10.10 -15.35
CA ASN A 299 -0.32 10.00 -15.53
C ASN A 299 0.47 9.66 -14.25
N ILE A 300 -0.20 9.36 -13.14
CA ILE A 300 0.46 8.95 -11.88
C ILE A 300 1.10 7.58 -12.09
N ASN A 301 2.37 7.44 -11.69
CA ASN A 301 3.14 6.21 -11.87
C ASN A 301 3.46 5.49 -10.56
N ALA A 302 3.20 6.11 -9.40
CA ALA A 302 3.52 5.53 -8.10
C ALA A 302 2.50 5.83 -7.00
N ILE A 303 2.41 4.96 -6.01
CA ILE A 303 1.59 5.13 -4.81
C ILE A 303 2.43 4.79 -3.57
N ARG A 304 2.32 5.60 -2.52
CA ARG A 304 2.74 5.23 -1.15
C ARG A 304 1.52 4.84 -0.35
N THR A 305 1.60 3.71 0.33
CA THR A 305 0.50 3.16 1.14
C THR A 305 0.47 3.84 2.51
N ALA A 306 0.06 5.11 2.54
CA ALA A 306 0.02 5.92 3.75
C ALA A 306 -1.04 5.41 4.75
N HIS A 307 -0.68 5.14 6.01
CA HIS A 307 0.65 4.79 6.54
C HIS A 307 0.68 3.33 7.03
N GLN A 308 0.08 2.43 6.23
CA GLN A 308 -0.10 1.03 6.58
C GLN A 308 -0.28 0.16 5.33
N PRO A 309 -0.05 -1.16 5.44
CA PRO A 309 -0.33 -2.07 4.34
C PRO A 309 -1.83 -2.06 3.99
N PRO A 310 -2.20 -1.88 2.71
CA PRO A 310 -3.58 -1.92 2.27
C PRO A 310 -4.08 -3.37 2.18
N HIS A 311 -5.36 -3.55 1.83
CA HIS A 311 -5.90 -4.86 1.50
C HIS A 311 -5.06 -5.56 0.40
N PRO A 312 -4.76 -6.89 0.49
CA PRO A 312 -3.89 -7.58 -0.46
C PRO A 312 -4.22 -7.40 -1.95
N ASP A 313 -5.52 -7.41 -2.29
CA ASP A 313 -6.01 -7.17 -3.66
C ASP A 313 -5.47 -5.85 -4.29
N PHE A 314 -5.04 -4.86 -3.49
CA PHE A 314 -4.41 -3.63 -3.99
C PHE A 314 -3.14 -3.92 -4.79
N PHE A 315 -2.28 -4.80 -4.28
CA PHE A 315 -1.00 -5.08 -4.92
C PHE A 315 -1.18 -5.87 -6.22
N ASP A 316 -2.15 -6.78 -6.26
CA ASP A 316 -2.53 -7.49 -7.50
C ASP A 316 -2.97 -6.52 -8.61
N VAL A 317 -3.72 -5.48 -8.24
CA VAL A 317 -4.16 -4.44 -9.18
C VAL A 317 -3.02 -3.50 -9.56
N ALA A 318 -2.12 -3.15 -8.64
CA ALA A 318 -0.94 -2.34 -8.93
C ALA A 318 0.03 -3.06 -9.89
N ASP A 319 0.25 -4.36 -9.69
CA ASP A 319 1.00 -5.23 -10.59
C ASP A 319 0.41 -5.20 -12.00
N GLU A 320 -0.92 -5.39 -12.10
CA GLU A 320 -1.67 -5.44 -13.36
C GLU A 320 -1.66 -4.12 -14.13
N LEU A 321 -1.91 -3.01 -13.43
CA LEU A 321 -2.02 -1.69 -14.06
C LEU A 321 -0.66 -1.03 -14.33
N GLY A 322 0.42 -1.59 -13.78
CA GLY A 322 1.74 -1.00 -13.85
C GLY A 322 1.82 0.27 -13.03
N ILE A 323 1.75 0.15 -11.71
CA ILE A 323 1.95 1.26 -10.77
C ILE A 323 3.05 0.85 -9.81
N TYR A 324 4.05 1.71 -9.62
CA TYR A 324 5.08 1.49 -8.61
C TYR A 324 4.51 1.70 -7.21
N VAL A 325 4.91 0.87 -6.26
CA VAL A 325 4.40 0.93 -4.89
C VAL A 325 5.55 1.13 -3.91
N ILE A 326 5.37 2.11 -3.04
CA ILE A 326 6.11 2.26 -1.79
C ILE A 326 5.23 1.65 -0.71
N ALA A 327 5.55 0.42 -0.32
CA ALA A 327 4.77 -0.33 0.67
C ALA A 327 5.29 0.03 2.06
N GLU A 328 4.39 0.48 2.93
CA GLU A 328 4.74 1.04 4.24
C GLU A 328 4.25 0.15 5.38
N SER A 329 5.09 0.02 6.41
CA SER A 329 4.75 -0.69 7.64
C SER A 329 3.72 0.13 8.41
N ASP A 330 2.76 -0.53 9.04
CA ASP A 330 1.79 0.11 9.92
C ASP A 330 2.51 0.58 11.19
N LEU A 331 3.14 1.74 11.16
CA LEU A 331 3.96 2.24 12.26
C LEU A 331 4.01 3.76 12.20
N GLU A 332 3.29 4.38 13.13
CA GLU A 332 3.21 5.83 13.30
C GLU A 332 3.07 6.19 14.79
N CYS A 333 3.89 7.14 15.26
CA CYS A 333 4.01 7.49 16.67
C CYS A 333 4.06 9.02 16.87
N HIS A 334 3.46 9.80 15.96
CA HIS A 334 3.60 11.25 15.88
C HIS A 334 3.28 11.96 17.22
N GLY A 335 2.26 11.50 17.95
CA GLY A 335 1.76 12.17 19.15
C GLY A 335 2.75 12.41 20.29
N PHE A 336 3.93 11.76 20.34
CA PHE A 336 4.95 12.09 21.34
C PHE A 336 5.65 13.43 21.07
N GLY A 337 5.64 13.93 19.84
CA GLY A 337 6.19 15.23 19.49
C GLY A 337 5.40 16.41 20.08
N GLY A 338 4.12 16.19 20.41
CA GLY A 338 3.30 17.16 21.14
C GLY A 338 3.53 17.16 22.66
N ILE A 339 4.22 16.14 23.18
CA ILE A 339 4.45 15.94 24.62
C ILE A 339 5.84 16.42 25.04
N GLU A 340 6.86 16.11 24.24
CA GLU A 340 8.26 16.39 24.57
C GLU A 340 8.81 17.62 23.85
N GLU A 341 9.89 18.22 24.37
CA GLU A 341 10.50 19.42 23.77
C GLU A 341 11.41 19.09 22.57
N THR A 342 11.91 17.85 22.48
CA THR A 342 12.86 17.40 21.46
C THR A 342 12.48 16.06 20.83
N GLU A 343 12.88 15.83 19.58
CA GLU A 343 12.69 14.54 18.90
C GLU A 343 13.44 13.39 19.60
N GLU A 344 14.60 13.67 20.21
CA GLU A 344 15.34 12.67 20.97
C GLU A 344 14.55 12.20 22.20
N GLU A 345 13.94 13.12 22.94
CA GLU A 345 13.08 12.80 24.09
C GLU A 345 11.81 12.06 23.65
N ALA A 346 11.18 12.49 22.55
CA ALA A 346 10.03 11.80 21.97
C ALA A 346 10.40 10.36 21.55
N ALA A 347 11.59 10.14 20.99
CA ALA A 347 12.07 8.82 20.61
C ALA A 347 12.26 7.87 21.80
N GLU A 348 12.64 8.35 22.98
CA GLU A 348 12.83 7.53 24.19
C GLU A 348 11.54 6.83 24.64
N TRP A 349 10.36 7.31 24.25
CA TRP A 349 9.10 6.63 24.55
C TRP A 349 9.00 5.28 23.85
N LEU A 350 9.29 5.25 22.54
CA LEU A 350 9.07 4.09 21.65
C LEU A 350 10.28 3.77 20.76
N SER A 351 10.62 4.62 19.80
CA SER A 351 11.62 4.31 18.75
C SER A 351 13.02 4.03 19.28
N ASN A 352 13.39 4.59 20.43
CA ASN A 352 14.65 4.32 21.13
C ASN A 352 14.47 3.46 22.41
N ASN A 353 13.27 2.97 22.69
CA ASN A 353 12.98 2.13 23.84
C ASN A 353 13.12 0.63 23.49
N PRO A 354 14.07 -0.12 24.07
CA PRO A 354 14.31 -1.51 23.70
C PRO A 354 13.15 -2.46 24.05
N GLU A 355 12.22 -2.07 24.92
CA GLU A 355 11.02 -2.88 25.21
C GLU A 355 10.08 -2.97 24.00
N TRP A 356 10.19 -2.03 23.04
CA TRP A 356 9.36 -1.96 21.83
C TRP A 356 10.02 -2.55 20.58
N GLU A 357 11.27 -3.04 20.68
CA GLU A 357 12.04 -3.52 19.51
C GLU A 357 11.27 -4.58 18.71
N GLU A 358 10.74 -5.61 19.38
CA GLU A 358 10.03 -6.69 18.66
C GLU A 358 8.72 -6.19 18.03
N ALA A 359 8.04 -5.19 18.61
CA ALA A 359 6.84 -4.62 18.01
C ALA A 359 7.14 -3.91 16.68
N TYR A 360 8.28 -3.19 16.62
CA TYR A 360 8.76 -2.53 15.40
C TYR A 360 9.17 -3.58 14.34
N VAL A 361 10.01 -4.54 14.74
CA VAL A 361 10.51 -5.58 13.84
C VAL A 361 9.37 -6.46 13.32
N ASP A 362 8.37 -6.78 14.14
CA ASP A 362 7.21 -7.57 13.74
C ASP A 362 6.40 -6.87 12.65
N ARG A 363 6.10 -5.57 12.79
CA ARG A 363 5.36 -4.78 11.79
C ARG A 363 6.06 -4.76 10.42
N ALA A 364 7.38 -4.58 10.39
CA ALA A 364 8.16 -4.69 9.14
C ALA A 364 8.14 -6.11 8.57
N ARG A 365 8.32 -7.13 9.43
CA ARG A 365 8.31 -8.54 9.03
C ARG A 365 6.98 -8.92 8.38
N GLN A 366 5.86 -8.51 9.00
CA GLN A 366 4.51 -8.78 8.51
C GLN A 366 4.27 -8.17 7.13
N LEU A 367 4.71 -6.93 6.90
CA LEU A 367 4.62 -6.29 5.59
C LEU A 367 5.43 -7.06 4.53
N VAL A 368 6.72 -7.26 4.79
CA VAL A 368 7.64 -7.84 3.79
C VAL A 368 7.25 -9.28 3.48
N GLU A 369 7.06 -10.12 4.50
CA GLU A 369 6.78 -11.54 4.28
C GLU A 369 5.47 -11.78 3.54
N ARG A 370 4.46 -10.92 3.77
CA ARG A 370 3.15 -11.03 3.12
C ARG A 370 3.16 -10.63 1.66
N PHE A 371 3.95 -9.62 1.30
CA PHE A 371 3.90 -8.98 -0.01
C PHE A 371 5.18 -9.11 -0.85
N LYS A 372 6.19 -9.89 -0.39
CA LYS A 372 7.50 -10.08 -1.04
C LYS A 372 7.49 -10.47 -2.51
N ASN A 373 6.40 -11.05 -3.01
CA ASN A 373 6.28 -11.54 -4.39
C ASN A 373 5.64 -10.53 -5.37
N HIS A 374 5.22 -9.35 -4.90
CA HIS A 374 4.61 -8.33 -5.77
C HIS A 374 5.66 -7.50 -6.50
N VAL A 375 5.60 -7.53 -7.83
CA VAL A 375 6.58 -6.86 -8.71
C VAL A 375 6.43 -5.33 -8.67
N SER A 376 5.25 -4.84 -8.34
CA SER A 376 4.93 -3.42 -8.18
C SER A 376 5.69 -2.77 -7.03
N ILE A 377 6.05 -3.53 -6.00
CA ILE A 377 6.74 -2.98 -4.83
C ILE A 377 8.18 -2.65 -5.22
N ILE A 378 8.52 -1.38 -5.07
CA ILE A 378 9.83 -0.86 -5.45
C ILE A 378 10.65 -0.35 -4.27
N ILE A 379 9.97 0.01 -3.19
CA ILE A 379 10.56 0.53 -1.95
C ILE A 379 9.73 -0.03 -0.79
N TRP A 380 10.43 -0.47 0.26
CA TRP A 380 9.83 -0.76 1.56
C TRP A 380 10.05 0.43 2.49
N SER A 381 8.97 0.99 3.02
CA SER A 381 9.02 2.05 4.03
C SER A 381 8.82 1.46 5.42
N LEU A 382 9.65 1.90 6.36
CA LEU A 382 9.67 1.38 7.72
C LEU A 382 8.55 1.96 8.60
N GLY A 383 7.89 3.04 8.19
CA GLY A 383 6.81 3.71 8.93
C GLY A 383 6.77 5.20 8.62
N ASN A 384 5.96 5.95 9.37
CA ASN A 384 5.80 7.39 9.25
C ASN A 384 6.01 8.08 10.61
N GLU A 385 6.68 9.24 10.64
CA GLU A 385 6.72 10.18 11.77
C GLU A 385 6.80 9.54 13.18
N CYS A 386 7.67 8.55 13.36
CA CYS A 386 7.89 7.88 14.64
C CYS A 386 9.17 8.32 15.34
N PHE A 387 9.81 9.40 14.90
CA PHE A 387 11.18 9.76 15.30
C PHE A 387 12.21 8.68 14.93
N TYR A 388 13.50 8.98 15.08
CA TYR A 388 14.55 8.01 14.78
C TYR A 388 15.15 7.43 16.07
N GLY A 389 15.30 6.10 16.13
CA GLY A 389 15.91 5.41 17.28
C GLY A 389 16.36 3.99 16.95
N GLN A 390 16.90 3.28 17.95
CA GLN A 390 17.48 1.94 17.76
C GLN A 390 16.51 0.90 17.16
N ASN A 391 15.20 1.03 17.40
CA ASN A 391 14.22 0.07 16.91
C ASN A 391 14.03 0.18 15.38
N TYR A 392 14.12 1.38 14.80
CA TYR A 392 14.17 1.54 13.34
C TYR A 392 15.38 0.87 12.72
N ALA A 393 16.54 1.00 13.36
CA ALA A 393 17.75 0.31 12.90
C ALA A 393 17.59 -1.21 12.98
N ALA A 394 16.89 -1.73 14.00
CA ALA A 394 16.64 -3.16 14.16
C ALA A 394 15.69 -3.73 13.08
N MET A 395 14.77 -2.92 12.54
CA MET A 395 13.91 -3.31 11.41
C MET A 395 14.73 -3.61 10.15
N ASN A 396 15.88 -2.96 9.96
CA ASN A 396 16.81 -3.23 8.86
C ASN A 396 18.12 -3.89 9.35
N ARG A 397 18.13 -5.23 9.36
CA ARG A 397 19.24 -6.05 9.87
C ARG A 397 20.60 -5.87 9.15
N ASN A 398 20.67 -5.12 8.05
CA ASN A 398 21.87 -4.96 7.21
C ASN A 398 22.56 -3.57 7.29
N ALA A 399 22.28 -2.77 8.32
CA ALA A 399 23.15 -1.70 8.86
C ALA A 399 23.17 -0.30 8.19
N THR A 400 22.12 0.10 7.47
CA THR A 400 21.74 1.53 7.30
C THR A 400 20.22 1.66 7.20
N SER A 401 19.60 2.50 8.03
CA SER A 401 18.12 2.57 8.13
C SER A 401 17.41 3.10 6.86
N THR A 402 18.15 3.67 5.90
CA THR A 402 17.59 4.11 4.61
C THR A 402 18.62 4.10 3.47
N ASP A 403 18.17 3.71 2.27
CA ASP A 403 18.94 3.73 1.02
C ASP A 403 18.79 5.05 0.23
N MET A 404 17.88 5.93 0.65
CA MET A 404 17.61 7.22 0.01
C MET A 404 17.36 8.34 1.03
N TYR A 405 17.56 9.59 0.62
CA TYR A 405 17.05 10.72 1.38
C TYR A 405 15.55 10.84 1.15
N SER A 406 14.79 10.98 2.23
CA SER A 406 13.35 11.20 2.20
C SER A 406 13.03 12.44 3.02
N GLN A 407 12.26 13.37 2.47
CA GLN A 407 11.83 14.60 3.15
C GLN A 407 10.36 14.87 2.87
N MET A 408 9.67 15.44 3.85
CA MET A 408 8.29 15.89 3.73
C MET A 408 8.29 17.40 3.52
N TYR A 409 7.48 17.88 2.58
CA TYR A 409 7.13 19.30 2.39
C TYR A 409 8.28 20.29 2.10
N SER A 410 9.51 19.81 1.84
CA SER A 410 10.62 20.66 1.39
C SER A 410 10.25 21.40 0.10
N THR A 411 10.57 22.70 0.03
CA THR A 411 10.37 23.48 -1.20
C THR A 411 11.37 23.08 -2.27
N PRO A 412 11.12 23.39 -3.56
CA PRO A 412 12.09 23.08 -4.62
C PRO A 412 13.47 23.69 -4.39
N ASP A 413 13.55 24.88 -3.78
CA ASP A 413 14.80 25.54 -3.50
C ASP A 413 15.54 24.91 -2.30
N ASP A 414 14.82 24.45 -1.28
CA ASP A 414 15.42 23.71 -0.16
C ASP A 414 16.03 22.39 -0.65
N VAL A 415 15.34 21.67 -1.54
CA VAL A 415 15.87 20.45 -2.15
C VAL A 415 17.14 20.76 -2.95
N ARG A 416 17.14 21.83 -3.76
CA ARG A 416 18.33 22.25 -4.52
C ARG A 416 19.49 22.61 -3.61
N GLU A 417 19.25 23.20 -2.44
CA GLU A 417 20.31 23.48 -1.47
C GLU A 417 20.82 22.20 -0.83
N PHE A 418 19.91 21.30 -0.42
CA PHE A 418 20.23 20.04 0.22
C PHE A 418 21.15 19.16 -0.63
N ILE A 419 20.84 18.99 -1.92
CA ILE A 419 21.61 18.14 -2.84
C ILE A 419 22.99 18.71 -3.20
N LYS A 420 23.32 19.96 -2.82
CA LYS A 420 24.69 20.51 -3.00
C LYS A 420 25.70 19.82 -2.08
N THR A 421 25.25 19.36 -0.91
CA THR A 421 26.10 18.73 0.11
C THR A 421 25.79 17.25 0.29
N HIS A 422 24.58 16.80 -0.03
CA HIS A 422 24.13 15.41 0.07
C HIS A 422 24.04 14.79 -1.33
N THR A 423 25.17 14.26 -1.79
CA THR A 423 25.36 13.82 -3.18
C THR A 423 25.51 12.31 -3.34
N ASP A 424 25.40 11.55 -2.24
CA ASP A 424 25.66 10.11 -2.16
C ASP A 424 24.41 9.23 -2.35
N LYS A 425 23.21 9.82 -2.27
CA LYS A 425 21.92 9.14 -2.42
C LYS A 425 20.91 10.03 -3.15
N PRO A 426 19.87 9.46 -3.78
CA PRO A 426 18.81 10.26 -4.35
C PRO A 426 17.94 10.83 -3.23
N ILE A 427 17.25 11.93 -3.53
CA ILE A 427 16.19 12.49 -2.70
C ILE A 427 14.84 12.21 -3.35
N LEU A 428 13.92 11.68 -2.55
CA LEU A 428 12.51 11.49 -2.86
C LEU A 428 11.69 12.28 -1.85
N LEU A 429 10.71 13.05 -2.30
CA LEU A 429 9.77 13.68 -1.38
C LEU A 429 8.66 12.69 -1.04
N CYS A 430 8.73 12.03 0.13
CA CYS A 430 7.68 11.08 0.53
C CYS A 430 6.32 11.76 0.68
N GLU A 431 6.31 13.05 0.95
CA GLU A 431 5.14 13.93 0.93
C GLU A 431 5.53 15.30 0.38
N TYR A 432 4.77 15.84 -0.56
CA TYR A 432 4.89 17.22 -1.02
C TYR A 432 3.54 17.74 -1.50
N ALA A 433 3.46 19.04 -1.76
CA ALA A 433 2.30 19.66 -2.39
C ALA A 433 0.97 19.29 -1.70
N HIS A 434 0.83 19.67 -0.42
CA HIS A 434 -0.38 19.42 0.38
C HIS A 434 -1.64 19.96 -0.32
N ALA A 435 -2.59 19.07 -0.61
CA ALA A 435 -3.71 19.31 -1.52
C ALA A 435 -5.00 19.78 -0.80
N MET A 436 -4.90 20.14 0.48
CA MET A 436 -6.02 20.65 1.28
C MET A 436 -6.78 21.80 0.63
N GLY A 437 -8.11 21.63 0.62
CA GLY A 437 -9.06 22.61 0.12
C GLY A 437 -8.89 22.92 -1.37
N ASN A 438 -8.31 24.08 -1.68
CA ASN A 438 -8.11 24.54 -3.06
C ASN A 438 -6.65 24.41 -3.53
N GLY A 439 -5.81 23.73 -2.75
CA GLY A 439 -4.45 23.36 -3.13
C GLY A 439 -4.41 22.11 -4.02
N PRO A 440 -3.20 21.67 -4.42
CA PRO A 440 -1.93 22.34 -4.19
C PRO A 440 -1.58 23.33 -5.31
N ASP A 441 -0.73 24.30 -4.99
CA ASP A 441 -0.13 25.26 -5.95
C ASP A 441 1.38 24.97 -6.12
N GLY A 442 2.03 25.57 -7.11
CA GLY A 442 3.48 25.47 -7.32
C GLY A 442 3.97 24.13 -7.87
N LEU A 443 3.06 23.31 -8.43
CA LEU A 443 3.40 21.99 -8.97
C LEU A 443 4.41 22.07 -10.14
N VAL A 444 4.37 23.15 -10.94
CA VAL A 444 5.28 23.33 -12.09
C VAL A 444 6.74 23.38 -11.63
N GLU A 445 7.01 24.09 -10.53
CA GLU A 445 8.35 24.27 -9.95
C GLU A 445 8.91 22.95 -9.40
N TYR A 446 8.06 22.11 -8.78
CA TYR A 446 8.46 20.76 -8.37
C TYR A 446 8.77 19.86 -9.57
N ILE A 447 7.93 19.87 -10.61
CA ILE A 447 8.18 19.05 -11.80
C ILE A 447 9.42 19.53 -12.57
N ASP A 448 9.71 20.84 -12.57
CA ASP A 448 10.98 21.37 -13.07
C ASP A 448 12.16 20.80 -12.29
N LEU A 449 12.16 20.93 -10.96
CA LEU A 449 13.17 20.33 -10.08
C LEU A 449 13.41 18.85 -10.42
N PHE A 450 12.35 18.03 -10.47
CA PHE A 450 12.47 16.60 -10.72
C PHE A 450 13.03 16.25 -12.11
N ARG A 451 12.76 17.11 -13.10
CA ARG A 451 13.23 16.91 -14.49
C ARG A 451 14.62 17.47 -14.74
N THR A 452 15.10 18.42 -13.92
CA THR A 452 16.39 19.08 -14.13
C THR A 452 17.50 18.61 -13.19
N GLU A 453 17.17 18.21 -11.96
CA GLU A 453 18.15 17.82 -10.95
C GLU A 453 18.27 16.29 -10.84
N PRO A 454 19.39 15.67 -11.27
CA PRO A 454 19.50 14.21 -11.37
C PRO A 454 19.35 13.43 -10.06
N LEU A 455 19.62 14.06 -8.92
CA LEU A 455 19.46 13.47 -7.59
C LEU A 455 18.02 13.56 -7.07
N SER A 456 17.18 14.44 -7.65
CA SER A 456 15.79 14.61 -7.23
C SER A 456 14.89 13.71 -8.06
N GLN A 457 14.53 12.55 -7.52
CA GLN A 457 13.81 11.50 -8.26
C GLN A 457 12.30 11.50 -8.04
N GLY A 458 11.74 12.69 -7.76
CA GLY A 458 10.30 12.90 -7.70
C GLY A 458 9.74 13.02 -6.29
N GLY A 459 8.45 12.73 -6.15
CA GLY A 459 7.75 12.77 -4.88
C GLY A 459 6.31 12.29 -4.97
N LEU A 460 5.65 12.21 -3.81
CA LEU A 460 4.27 11.79 -3.68
C LEU A 460 3.40 12.90 -3.11
N VAL A 461 2.38 13.32 -3.87
CA VAL A 461 1.45 14.38 -3.43
C VAL A 461 0.71 13.91 -2.19
N TRP A 462 0.56 14.78 -1.19
CA TRP A 462 -0.32 14.58 -0.05
C TRP A 462 -1.67 15.25 -0.31
N GLU A 463 -2.78 14.55 -0.54
CA GLU A 463 -2.89 13.10 -0.77
C GLU A 463 -3.95 12.76 -1.84
N TRP A 464 -4.32 11.49 -1.97
CA TRP A 464 -5.26 11.05 -3.00
C TRP A 464 -6.66 11.65 -2.81
N SER A 465 -7.30 11.44 -1.66
CA SER A 465 -8.73 11.70 -1.45
C SER A 465 -9.03 12.37 -0.11
N ASN A 466 -9.99 13.29 -0.09
CA ASN A 466 -10.55 13.80 1.15
C ASN A 466 -11.21 12.68 1.97
N HIS A 467 -11.01 12.62 3.27
CA HIS A 467 -11.55 11.56 4.13
C HIS A 467 -12.85 11.91 4.88
N GLY A 468 -13.60 12.88 4.35
CA GLY A 468 -14.92 13.21 4.86
C GLY A 468 -15.93 12.06 4.74
N LEU A 469 -16.61 11.76 5.84
CA LEU A 469 -17.67 10.75 5.88
C LEU A 469 -19.01 11.37 5.49
N LEU A 470 -19.80 10.70 4.65
CA LEU A 470 -21.10 11.23 4.24
C LEU A 470 -22.07 11.24 5.41
N LYS A 471 -22.45 12.44 5.85
CA LYS A 471 -23.41 12.64 6.94
C LYS A 471 -24.68 13.29 6.42
N LYS A 472 -25.81 12.92 7.02
CA LYS A 472 -27.11 13.53 6.77
C LYS A 472 -27.70 14.03 8.07
N GLU A 473 -27.93 15.34 8.13
CA GLU A 473 -28.58 15.99 9.26
C GLU A 473 -29.75 16.84 8.76
N GLU A 474 -30.92 16.61 9.35
CA GLU A 474 -32.17 17.24 8.93
C GLU A 474 -32.41 17.16 7.40
N ASN A 475 -32.17 18.27 6.68
CA ASN A 475 -32.34 18.41 5.24
C ASN A 475 -31.04 18.68 4.48
N VAL A 476 -29.88 18.54 5.13
CA VAL A 476 -28.55 18.75 4.54
C VAL A 476 -27.81 17.41 4.47
N THR A 477 -27.10 17.20 3.37
CA THR A 477 -26.17 16.09 3.19
C THR A 477 -24.81 16.70 2.86
N PHE A 478 -23.80 16.33 3.62
CA PHE A 478 -22.46 16.91 3.55
C PHE A 478 -21.41 15.85 3.92
N TYR A 479 -20.15 16.13 3.59
CA TYR A 479 -19.03 15.32 4.04
C TYR A 479 -18.55 15.88 5.37
N ALA A 480 -18.75 15.11 6.43
CA ALA A 480 -18.40 15.46 7.80
C ALA A 480 -16.94 15.14 8.11
N TYR A 481 -16.34 15.93 8.99
CA TYR A 481 -14.93 15.84 9.42
C TYR A 481 -14.83 15.95 10.95
N GLY A 482 -13.65 16.28 11.49
CA GLY A 482 -13.45 16.43 12.94
C GLY A 482 -14.47 17.35 13.59
N GLY A 483 -14.98 16.94 14.75
CA GLY A 483 -15.97 17.69 15.53
C GLY A 483 -17.42 17.50 15.07
N ASP A 484 -17.66 17.08 13.82
CA ASP A 484 -19.02 16.78 13.35
C ASP A 484 -19.60 15.53 14.03
N PHE A 485 -18.81 14.67 14.67
CA PHE A 485 -19.31 13.48 15.36
C PHE A 485 -19.45 13.66 16.87
N GLY A 486 -19.23 14.88 17.38
CA GLY A 486 -19.17 15.16 18.82
C GLY A 486 -17.89 14.64 19.47
N ASP A 487 -16.87 14.37 18.66
CA ASP A 487 -15.53 13.95 19.04
C ASP A 487 -14.68 15.12 19.54
N GLU A 488 -14.01 14.90 20.67
CA GLU A 488 -13.17 15.89 21.35
C GLU A 488 -11.97 15.16 22.00
N PRO A 489 -10.72 15.62 21.80
CA PRO A 489 -10.31 16.72 20.90
C PRO A 489 -10.50 16.33 19.42
N ASN A 490 -10.43 17.30 18.49
CA ASN A 490 -10.42 17.04 17.06
C ASN A 490 -9.63 18.11 16.28
N ASP A 491 -9.25 17.78 15.04
CA ASP A 491 -8.45 18.64 14.15
C ASP A 491 -9.25 19.18 12.94
N ASP A 492 -10.55 19.39 13.13
CA ASP A 492 -11.46 20.02 12.17
C ASP A 492 -11.33 19.43 10.74
N ASP A 493 -11.08 20.29 9.74
CA ASP A 493 -11.09 19.97 8.31
C ASP A 493 -9.71 19.54 7.79
N PHE A 494 -8.71 19.32 8.64
CA PHE A 494 -7.35 18.95 8.22
C PHE A 494 -7.31 17.63 7.43
N ILE A 495 -8.32 16.76 7.62
CA ILE A 495 -8.55 15.51 6.89
C ILE A 495 -9.09 15.67 5.44
N MET A 496 -9.24 16.92 4.98
CA MET A 496 -9.79 17.29 3.66
C MET A 496 -8.69 17.76 2.70
N ASP A 497 -7.74 16.88 2.47
CA ASP A 497 -6.41 17.05 1.89
C ASP A 497 -6.17 16.29 0.58
N GLY A 498 -7.24 15.91 -0.12
CA GLY A 498 -7.19 15.11 -1.34
C GLY A 498 -7.12 15.87 -2.66
N LEU A 499 -6.52 15.23 -3.67
CA LEU A 499 -6.68 15.55 -5.09
C LEU A 499 -8.07 15.19 -5.65
N VAL A 500 -8.84 14.36 -4.93
CA VAL A 500 -10.23 14.02 -5.22
C VAL A 500 -11.13 14.26 -4.00
N LEU A 501 -12.41 14.52 -4.25
CA LEU A 501 -13.43 14.64 -3.20
C LEU A 501 -13.60 13.31 -2.45
N SER A 502 -14.36 13.30 -1.35
CA SER A 502 -14.61 12.08 -0.56
C SER A 502 -15.41 10.98 -1.28
N ASP A 503 -16.13 11.33 -2.35
CA ASP A 503 -16.72 10.36 -3.30
C ASP A 503 -15.78 9.96 -4.45
N HIS A 504 -14.53 10.41 -4.38
CA HIS A 504 -13.43 10.18 -5.30
C HIS A 504 -13.64 10.84 -6.68
N SER A 505 -14.51 11.85 -6.74
CA SER A 505 -14.66 12.69 -7.93
C SER A 505 -13.44 13.61 -8.12
N PRO A 506 -12.89 13.74 -9.35
CA PRO A 506 -11.74 14.61 -9.63
C PRO A 506 -11.95 16.08 -9.28
N MET A 507 -11.06 16.65 -8.46
CA MET A 507 -10.99 18.08 -8.20
C MET A 507 -10.17 18.81 -9.29
N PRO A 508 -10.23 20.16 -9.36
CA PRO A 508 -9.34 20.93 -10.23
C PRO A 508 -7.85 20.64 -10.02
N SER A 509 -7.46 20.36 -8.77
CA SER A 509 -6.10 19.97 -8.38
C SER A 509 -5.58 18.74 -9.12
N LEU A 510 -6.38 17.66 -9.21
CA LEU A 510 -5.99 16.47 -9.99
C LEU A 510 -5.79 16.80 -11.47
N LYS A 511 -6.57 17.72 -12.05
CA LYS A 511 -6.42 18.11 -13.46
C LYS A 511 -5.12 18.88 -13.69
N GLU A 512 -4.76 19.78 -12.78
CA GLU A 512 -3.49 20.51 -12.83
C GLU A 512 -2.33 19.53 -12.66
N TYR A 513 -2.39 18.64 -11.67
CA TYR A 513 -1.37 17.63 -11.46
C TYR A 513 -1.19 16.77 -12.71
N THR A 514 -2.26 16.19 -13.25
CA THR A 514 -2.27 15.40 -14.50
C THR A 514 -1.56 16.14 -15.64
N LYS A 515 -1.75 17.46 -15.75
CA LYS A 515 -1.16 18.28 -16.80
C LYS A 515 0.32 18.50 -16.59
N VAL A 516 0.78 18.79 -15.37
CA VAL A 516 2.19 19.08 -15.11
C VAL A 516 3.08 17.84 -15.24
N ILE A 517 2.59 16.66 -14.82
CA ILE A 517 3.32 15.39 -14.92
C ILE A 517 3.14 14.67 -16.26
N GLN A 518 2.50 15.31 -17.26
CA GLN A 518 2.29 14.70 -18.57
C GLN A 518 3.59 14.13 -19.16
N LEU A 519 3.49 12.96 -19.79
CA LEU A 519 4.64 12.21 -20.30
C LEU A 519 5.10 12.66 -21.69
N VAL A 520 4.40 13.62 -22.30
CA VAL A 520 4.81 14.27 -23.55
C VAL A 520 4.62 15.77 -23.39
N SER A 521 5.71 16.54 -23.55
CA SER A 521 5.62 18.01 -23.59
C SER A 521 5.86 18.53 -24.99
N VAL A 522 5.17 19.63 -25.32
CA VAL A 522 5.29 20.29 -26.61
C VAL A 522 5.53 21.78 -26.37
N HIS A 523 6.62 22.30 -26.91
CA HIS A 523 7.04 23.70 -26.76
C HIS A 523 7.18 24.35 -28.13
N LEU A 524 6.77 25.60 -28.27
CA LEU A 524 7.06 26.34 -29.50
C LEU A 524 8.55 26.72 -29.50
N ALA A 525 9.26 26.42 -30.58
CA ALA A 525 10.65 26.84 -30.77
C ALA A 525 10.76 28.37 -30.71
N LYS A 526 11.90 28.90 -30.25
CA LYS A 526 12.10 30.35 -30.03
C LYS A 526 11.87 31.21 -31.29
N ASN A 527 12.09 30.65 -32.48
CA ASN A 527 11.86 31.31 -33.76
C ASN A 527 10.39 31.25 -34.23
N GLY A 528 9.52 30.54 -33.50
CA GLY A 528 8.10 30.36 -33.82
C GLY A 528 7.82 29.45 -35.02
N SER A 529 8.84 28.79 -35.58
CA SER A 529 8.69 28.03 -36.83
C SER A 529 8.41 26.54 -36.64
N ALA A 530 8.68 25.99 -35.46
CA ALA A 530 8.56 24.56 -35.18
C ALA A 530 8.04 24.31 -33.77
N MET A 531 7.42 23.15 -33.56
CA MET A 531 7.14 22.61 -32.23
C MET A 531 8.24 21.62 -31.84
N MET A 532 8.71 21.73 -30.60
CA MET A 532 9.62 20.81 -29.94
C MET A 532 8.80 19.81 -29.12
N VAL A 533 8.84 18.54 -29.49
CA VAL A 533 8.19 17.45 -28.75
C VAL A 533 9.25 16.77 -27.89
N VAL A 534 8.94 16.55 -26.61
CA VAL A 534 9.81 15.84 -25.67
C VAL A 534 9.07 14.62 -25.13
N ASN A 535 9.71 13.46 -25.24
CA ASN A 535 9.25 12.21 -24.64
C ASN A 535 9.79 12.11 -23.21
N HIS A 536 8.91 12.05 -22.21
CA HIS A 536 9.27 11.86 -20.80
C HIS A 536 9.01 10.43 -20.30
N TYR A 537 8.59 9.51 -21.16
CA TYR A 537 8.57 8.08 -20.81
C TYR A 537 10.01 7.58 -20.56
N ASP A 538 10.12 6.65 -19.62
CA ASP A 538 11.36 5.99 -19.22
C ASP A 538 11.70 4.82 -20.15
N PHE A 539 10.68 4.09 -20.62
CA PHE A 539 10.85 2.83 -21.37
C PHE A 539 10.11 2.80 -22.70
N SER A 540 9.08 3.63 -22.89
CA SER A 540 8.22 3.62 -24.08
C SER A 540 8.57 4.71 -25.10
N ASP A 541 8.54 4.36 -26.39
CA ASP A 541 8.51 5.34 -27.46
C ASP A 541 7.11 5.98 -27.62
N LEU A 542 7.01 6.95 -28.53
CA LEU A 542 5.74 7.63 -28.85
C LEU A 542 4.94 6.98 -29.99
N SER A 543 5.35 5.83 -30.52
CA SER A 543 4.71 5.18 -31.68
C SER A 543 3.27 4.75 -31.41
N ARG A 544 2.94 4.52 -30.12
CA ARG A 544 1.60 4.17 -29.63
C ARG A 544 0.63 5.35 -29.53
N LEU A 545 1.09 6.59 -29.72
CA LEU A 545 0.26 7.79 -29.54
C LEU A 545 -0.25 8.33 -30.87
N ASP A 546 -1.54 8.65 -30.90
CA ASP A 546 -2.14 9.45 -31.97
C ASP A 546 -1.95 10.94 -31.68
N VAL A 547 -1.31 11.68 -32.59
CA VAL A 547 -1.08 13.12 -32.43
C VAL A 547 -1.97 13.90 -33.39
N SER A 548 -2.61 14.94 -32.87
CA SER A 548 -3.37 15.89 -33.69
C SER A 548 -3.19 17.32 -33.19
N TRP A 549 -3.24 18.28 -34.10
CA TRP A 549 -3.12 19.71 -33.76
C TRP A 549 -4.25 20.52 -34.41
N GLN A 550 -4.54 21.69 -33.83
CA GLN A 550 -5.51 22.65 -34.37
C GLN A 550 -5.08 24.06 -34.02
N VAL A 551 -5.33 25.02 -34.92
CA VAL A 551 -5.18 26.45 -34.62
C VAL A 551 -6.56 27.05 -34.44
N LYS A 552 -6.76 27.74 -33.31
CA LYS A 552 -7.99 28.47 -33.02
C LYS A 552 -7.72 29.97 -32.96
N SER A 553 -8.51 30.76 -33.67
CA SER A 553 -8.52 32.23 -33.57
C SER A 553 -9.89 32.69 -33.08
N LYS A 554 -9.91 33.45 -31.97
CA LYS A 554 -11.15 33.93 -31.33
C LYS A 554 -12.17 32.81 -31.04
N GLY A 555 -11.68 31.65 -30.59
CA GLY A 555 -12.52 30.48 -30.29
C GLY A 555 -13.05 29.72 -31.51
N ARG A 556 -12.74 30.16 -32.74
CA ARG A 556 -13.10 29.45 -33.98
C ARG A 556 -11.89 28.71 -34.53
N ILE A 557 -12.10 27.48 -34.99
CA ILE A 557 -11.07 26.69 -35.67
C ILE A 557 -10.71 27.40 -36.98
N SER A 558 -9.45 27.77 -37.13
CA SER A 558 -8.93 28.50 -38.29
C SER A 558 -8.05 27.63 -39.21
N ALA A 559 -7.68 26.42 -38.78
CA ALA A 559 -6.99 25.40 -39.58
C ALA A 559 -7.54 24.00 -39.24
N LEU A 560 -7.53 23.06 -40.20
CA LEU A 560 -8.08 21.71 -40.04
C LEU A 560 -7.34 20.94 -38.93
N ILE A 561 -8.02 19.98 -38.30
CA ILE A 561 -7.35 18.98 -37.45
C ILE A 561 -6.55 18.08 -38.39
N GLU A 562 -5.24 18.24 -38.40
CA GLU A 562 -4.34 17.30 -39.08
C GLU A 562 -3.89 16.24 -38.08
N LYS A 563 -4.12 14.98 -38.43
CA LYS A 563 -3.51 13.85 -37.71
C LYS A 563 -2.08 13.70 -38.23
N LEU A 564 -1.12 13.80 -37.32
CA LEU A 564 0.23 13.36 -37.61
C LEU A 564 0.24 11.83 -37.55
N GLY A 565 1.03 11.19 -38.40
CA GLY A 565 1.32 9.76 -38.26
C GLY A 565 2.03 9.46 -36.94
N PRO A 566 2.34 8.19 -36.65
CA PRO A 566 3.04 7.83 -35.42
C PRO A 566 4.35 8.61 -35.29
N VAL A 567 4.56 9.22 -34.13
CA VAL A 567 5.79 9.95 -33.82
C VAL A 567 6.81 8.92 -33.31
N LEU A 568 7.81 8.61 -34.11
CA LEU A 568 8.92 7.75 -33.68
C LEU A 568 9.90 8.60 -32.87
N LEU A 569 9.70 8.63 -31.56
CA LEU A 569 10.59 9.32 -30.62
C LEU A 569 10.89 8.39 -29.44
N GLU A 570 12.15 8.01 -29.33
CA GLU A 570 12.67 7.15 -28.26
C GLU A 570 12.40 7.73 -26.87
N PRO A 571 12.40 6.90 -25.81
CA PRO A 571 12.31 7.35 -24.43
C PRO A 571 13.31 8.48 -24.12
N ARG A 572 12.88 9.48 -23.35
CA ARG A 572 13.72 10.62 -22.92
C ARG A 572 14.35 11.46 -24.04
N ALA A 573 13.89 11.31 -25.29
CA ALA A 573 14.39 12.06 -26.44
C ALA A 573 13.54 13.30 -26.76
N ALA A 574 14.09 14.20 -27.57
CA ALA A 574 13.40 15.40 -28.07
C ALA A 574 13.52 15.52 -29.61
N LEU A 575 12.45 16.02 -30.25
CA LEU A 575 12.35 16.18 -31.71
C LEU A 575 11.82 17.57 -32.10
N SER A 576 12.42 18.20 -33.12
CA SER A 576 11.87 19.38 -33.80
C SER A 576 10.99 18.96 -34.98
N THR A 577 9.83 19.61 -35.14
CA THR A 577 8.82 19.29 -36.18
C THR A 577 8.95 20.12 -37.46
N ASP A 578 10.19 20.41 -37.89
CA ASP A 578 10.50 21.27 -39.06
C ASP A 578 9.69 20.97 -40.33
#